data_AF-A0A839J4H8-F1
#
_entry.id   AF-A0A839J4H8-F1
#
_cell.length_a   1.000
_cell.length_b   1.000
_cell.length_c   1.000
_cell.angle_alpha   90.00
_cell.angle_beta   90.00
_cell.angle_gamma   90.00
#
_symmetry.space_group_name_H-M   'P 1'
#
loop_
_entity.id
_entity.type
_entity.pdbx_description
1 polymer ?
#
loop_
_entity_poly.entity_id
_entity_poly.type
_entity_poly.pdbx_seq_one_letter_code
_entity_poly.pdbx_strand_id
1 'polypeptide(L)'
;MSTTPQPGPGRELHLRVGTAQRERALELIRNAAADERITFDELEGRVPRALGAVTRADLVAVLEDLVPAAEVDAVVGLDAPIGEGPGYSWDDPLVVEGTGWKQLTVSGEFPGLEFPAPKA
;
A
#
# COMPACT_ATOMS: atom_id res chain seq x y z
N MET A 1 0.63 -16.11 23.25
CA MET A 1 1.73 -15.43 22.53
C MET A 1 1.87 -16.06 21.16
N SER A 2 1.05 -15.63 20.21
CA SER A 2 1.15 -16.10 18.82
C SER A 2 1.71 -14.94 17.99
N THR A 3 3.03 -14.88 17.90
CA THR A 3 3.72 -14.02 16.93
C THR A 3 3.26 -14.47 15.54
N THR A 4 2.45 -13.66 14.87
CA THR A 4 2.26 -13.76 13.43
C THR A 4 3.65 -13.87 12.79
N PRO A 5 3.92 -14.85 11.91
CA PRO A 5 5.21 -14.94 11.27
C PRO A 5 5.42 -13.67 10.44
N GLN A 6 6.20 -12.74 10.99
CA GLN A 6 6.74 -11.60 10.27
C GLN A 6 7.46 -12.18 9.04
N PRO A 7 7.13 -11.78 7.80
CA PRO A 7 7.96 -12.13 6.66
C PRO A 7 9.39 -11.69 6.99
N GLY A 8 10.35 -12.60 6.88
CA GLY A 8 11.76 -12.28 7.11
C GLY A 8 12.20 -11.12 6.19
N PRO A 9 13.19 -10.32 6.61
CA PRO A 9 13.61 -9.14 5.87
C PRO A 9 13.95 -9.48 4.41
N GLY A 10 13.42 -8.70 3.49
CA GLY A 10 13.57 -8.86 2.04
C GLY A 10 12.54 -9.77 1.36
N ARG A 11 11.71 -10.53 2.10
CA ARG A 11 10.66 -11.37 1.48
C ARG A 11 9.51 -10.53 0.92
N GLU A 12 9.26 -9.39 1.53
CA GLU A 12 8.31 -8.39 1.10
C GLU A 12 8.60 -7.88 -0.32
N LEU A 13 9.87 -7.78 -0.72
CA LEU A 13 10.24 -7.36 -2.08
C LEU A 13 9.77 -8.33 -3.18
N HIS A 14 9.58 -9.61 -2.84
CA HIS A 14 9.05 -10.63 -3.76
C HIS A 14 7.51 -10.65 -3.84
N LEU A 15 6.81 -9.81 -3.06
CA LEU A 15 5.36 -9.73 -3.12
C LEU A 15 4.90 -9.11 -4.44
N ARG A 16 3.79 -9.62 -4.95
CA ARG A 16 3.21 -9.16 -6.22
C ARG A 16 2.68 -7.73 -6.07
N VAL A 17 2.96 -6.89 -7.07
CA VAL A 17 2.41 -5.53 -7.13
C VAL A 17 1.04 -5.50 -7.82
N GLY A 18 0.16 -4.68 -7.26
CA GLY A 18 -1.16 -4.38 -7.81
C GLY A 18 -1.13 -3.31 -8.91
N THR A 19 -2.27 -3.13 -9.58
CA THR A 19 -2.42 -2.09 -10.61
C THR A 19 -2.24 -0.68 -10.04
N ALA A 20 -2.82 -0.39 -8.87
CA ALA A 20 -2.68 0.92 -8.23
C ALA A 20 -1.21 1.31 -7.96
N GLN A 21 -0.38 0.33 -7.58
CA GLN A 21 1.05 0.57 -7.35
C GLN A 21 1.79 0.89 -8.66
N ARG A 22 1.48 0.16 -9.74
CA ARG A 22 2.02 0.45 -11.09
C ARG A 22 1.59 1.82 -11.60
N GLU A 23 0.33 2.20 -11.41
CA GLU A 23 -0.18 3.49 -11.84
C GLU A 23 0.45 4.66 -11.06
N ARG A 24 0.63 4.49 -9.75
CA ARG A 24 1.31 5.50 -8.92
C ARG A 24 2.79 5.63 -9.28
N ALA A 25 3.49 4.51 -9.52
CA ALA A 25 4.86 4.55 -10.04
C ALA A 25 4.94 5.30 -11.38
N LEU A 26 3.99 5.05 -12.28
CA LEU A 26 3.92 5.72 -13.58
C LEU A 26 3.67 7.23 -13.46
N GLU A 27 2.87 7.66 -12.49
CA GLU A 27 2.68 9.08 -12.17
C GLU A 27 3.99 9.75 -11.75
N LEU A 28 4.76 9.14 -10.86
CA LEU A 28 6.06 9.68 -10.43
C LEU A 28 7.06 9.81 -11.60
N ILE A 29 7.11 8.80 -12.46
CA ILE A 29 7.97 8.82 -13.65
C ILE A 29 7.58 9.96 -14.60
N ARG A 30 6.27 10.15 -14.85
CA ARG A 30 5.80 11.26 -15.70
C ARG A 30 6.08 12.63 -15.09
N ASN A 31 5.89 12.77 -13.79
CA ASN A 31 6.18 14.03 -13.10
C ASN A 31 7.67 14.36 -13.18
N ALA A 32 8.56 13.37 -13.00
CA ALA A 32 9.99 13.60 -13.15
C ALA A 32 10.41 14.03 -14.57
N ALA A 33 9.76 13.50 -15.60
CA ALA A 33 9.99 13.94 -16.97
C ALA A 33 9.47 15.37 -17.20
N ALA A 34 8.29 15.70 -16.64
CA ALA A 34 7.74 17.05 -16.71
C ALA A 34 8.61 18.08 -15.97
N ASP A 35 9.27 17.66 -14.89
CA ASP A 35 10.24 18.45 -14.14
C ASP A 35 11.64 18.51 -14.80
N GLU A 36 11.81 17.92 -15.99
CA GLU A 36 13.09 17.82 -16.71
C GLU A 36 14.21 17.11 -15.91
N ARG A 37 13.84 16.32 -14.88
CA ARG A 37 14.79 15.54 -14.07
C ARG A 37 15.26 14.26 -14.76
N ILE A 38 14.47 13.76 -15.71
CA ILE A 38 14.81 12.63 -16.57
C ILE A 38 14.56 13.00 -18.02
N THR A 39 15.32 12.40 -18.92
CA THR A 39 15.19 12.58 -20.36
C THR A 39 13.98 11.84 -20.93
N PHE A 40 13.60 12.17 -22.17
CA PHE A 40 12.53 11.47 -22.88
C PHE A 40 12.88 9.99 -23.12
N ASP A 41 14.14 9.68 -23.45
CA ASP A 41 14.59 8.30 -23.67
C ASP A 41 14.50 7.47 -22.36
N GLU A 42 14.85 8.07 -21.22
CA GLU A 42 14.68 7.43 -19.91
C GLU A 42 13.21 7.23 -19.57
N LEU A 43 12.33 8.20 -19.86
CA LEU A 43 10.88 8.06 -19.71
C LEU A 43 10.37 6.87 -20.55
N GLU A 44 10.72 6.81 -21.83
CA GLU A 44 10.30 5.75 -22.75
C GLU A 44 10.80 4.37 -22.30
N GLY A 45 12.00 4.28 -21.72
CA GLY A 45 12.54 3.05 -21.15
C GLY A 45 11.90 2.63 -19.82
N ARG A 46 11.53 3.58 -18.96
CA ARG A 46 10.99 3.32 -17.61
C ARG A 46 9.50 2.99 -17.59
N VAL A 47 8.69 3.67 -18.40
CA VAL A 47 7.23 3.47 -18.49
C VAL A 47 6.84 1.99 -18.69
N PRO A 48 7.36 1.26 -19.71
CA PRO A 48 6.99 -0.13 -19.92
C PRO A 48 7.48 -1.04 -18.80
N ARG A 49 8.60 -0.73 -18.15
CA ARG A 49 9.14 -1.51 -17.02
C ARG A 49 8.25 -1.36 -15.78
N ALA A 50 7.80 -0.14 -15.48
CA ALA A 50 6.85 0.10 -14.39
C ALA A 50 5.50 -0.59 -14.64
N LEU A 51 4.96 -0.48 -15.87
CA LEU A 51 3.71 -1.15 -16.23
C LEU A 51 3.81 -2.68 -16.30
N GLY A 52 5.00 -3.20 -16.61
CA GLY A 52 5.30 -4.64 -16.63
C GLY A 52 5.73 -5.22 -15.29
N ALA A 53 5.86 -4.41 -14.24
CA ALA A 53 6.34 -4.85 -12.93
C ALA A 53 5.43 -5.91 -12.31
N VAL A 54 6.04 -7.00 -11.85
CA VAL A 54 5.36 -8.13 -11.23
C VAL A 54 5.51 -8.07 -9.71
N THR A 55 6.68 -7.66 -9.23
CA THR A 55 7.07 -7.64 -7.82
C THR A 55 7.37 -6.23 -7.31
N ARG A 56 7.41 -6.07 -5.99
CA ARG A 56 7.81 -4.81 -5.36
C ARG A 56 9.26 -4.45 -5.71
N ALA A 57 10.15 -5.44 -5.79
CA ALA A 57 11.52 -5.25 -6.24
C ALA A 57 11.61 -4.61 -7.64
N ASP A 58 10.74 -5.02 -8.56
CA ASP A 58 10.71 -4.45 -9.92
C ASP A 58 10.37 -2.95 -9.90
N LEU A 59 9.43 -2.53 -9.03
CA LEU A 59 9.09 -1.12 -8.88
C LEU A 59 10.17 -0.33 -8.14
N VAL A 60 10.81 -0.90 -7.12
CA VAL A 60 11.96 -0.28 -6.44
C VAL A 60 13.06 0.04 -7.45
N ALA A 61 13.47 -0.94 -8.27
CA ALA A 61 14.53 -0.76 -9.26
C ALA A 61 14.24 0.31 -10.33
N VAL A 62 12.96 0.65 -10.57
CA VAL A 62 12.58 1.70 -11.52
C VAL A 62 12.56 3.09 -10.87
N LEU A 63 12.38 3.16 -9.54
CA LEU A 63 12.14 4.40 -8.80
C LEU A 63 13.29 4.83 -7.87
N GLU A 64 14.23 3.92 -7.55
CA GLU A 64 15.23 4.12 -6.50
C GLU A 64 16.13 5.35 -6.70
N ASP A 65 16.38 5.74 -7.95
CA ASP A 65 17.18 6.92 -8.29
C ASP A 65 16.34 8.18 -8.56
N LEU A 66 15.00 8.04 -8.60
CA LEU A 66 14.09 9.09 -9.04
C LEU A 66 13.44 9.86 -7.89
N VAL A 67 13.17 9.19 -6.79
CA VAL A 67 12.44 9.73 -5.63
C VAL A 67 13.10 9.27 -4.32
N PRO A 68 12.88 9.97 -3.20
CA PRO A 68 13.41 9.55 -1.90
C PRO A 68 12.94 8.15 -1.51
N ALA A 69 13.78 7.40 -0.79
CA ALA A 69 13.50 6.02 -0.39
C ALA A 69 12.14 5.85 0.32
N ALA A 70 11.76 6.79 1.20
CA ALA A 70 10.46 6.76 1.87
C ALA A 70 9.27 6.82 0.90
N GLU A 71 9.41 7.53 -0.22
CA GLU A 71 8.36 7.60 -1.24
C GLU A 71 8.32 6.32 -2.09
N VAL A 72 9.48 5.70 -2.35
CA VAL A 72 9.53 4.36 -2.94
C VAL A 72 8.79 3.36 -2.06
N ASP A 73 9.10 3.35 -0.76
CA ASP A 73 8.48 2.46 0.23
C ASP A 73 6.95 2.64 0.27
N ALA A 74 6.47 3.88 0.17
CA ALA A 74 5.05 4.19 0.07
C ALA A 74 4.38 3.62 -1.19
N VAL A 75 5.03 3.77 -2.35
CA VAL A 75 4.50 3.23 -3.61
C VAL A 75 4.44 1.70 -3.58
N VAL A 76 5.47 1.06 -3.05
CA VAL A 76 5.54 -0.40 -3.00
C VAL A 76 4.84 -1.01 -1.78
N GLY A 77 4.34 -0.20 -0.85
CA GLY A 77 3.60 -0.64 0.34
C GLY A 77 4.49 -1.34 1.37
N LEU A 78 5.73 -0.87 1.51
CA LEU A 78 6.65 -1.25 2.58
C LEU A 78 6.45 -0.41 3.85
N ASP A 79 5.90 0.80 3.70
CA ASP A 79 5.54 1.69 4.79
C ASP A 79 4.11 1.46 5.32
N ALA A 80 3.41 0.45 4.81
CA ALA A 80 2.00 0.24 5.12
C ALA A 80 1.82 0.20 6.64
N PRO A 81 1.12 1.17 7.24
CA PRO A 81 1.03 1.25 8.68
C PRO A 81 0.33 -0.01 9.16
N ILE A 82 1.02 -0.79 9.99
CA ILE A 82 0.34 -1.69 10.91
C ILE A 82 -0.37 -0.73 11.85
N GLY A 83 -1.66 -0.48 11.60
CA GLY A 83 -2.43 0.47 12.38
C GLY A 83 -2.44 0.12 13.86
N GLU A 84 -2.81 1.10 14.67
CA GLU A 84 -3.13 0.90 16.08
C GLU A 84 -4.66 0.93 16.21
N GLY A 85 -5.24 -0.10 16.85
CA GLY A 85 -6.67 -0.21 17.11
C GLY A 85 -7.27 -1.60 16.90
N PRO A 86 -8.59 -1.74 17.10
CA PRO A 86 -9.26 -3.03 17.01
C PRO A 86 -9.05 -3.69 15.64
N GLY A 87 -8.60 -4.93 15.65
CA GLY A 87 -8.36 -5.74 14.44
C GLY A 87 -6.91 -5.76 13.94
N TYR A 88 -6.02 -4.95 14.53
CA TYR A 88 -4.59 -4.96 14.20
C TYR A 88 -3.76 -5.90 15.08
N SER A 89 -4.33 -6.42 16.18
CA SER A 89 -3.71 -7.46 17.01
C SER A 89 -4.71 -8.54 17.42
N TRP A 90 -4.21 -9.70 17.85
CA TRP A 90 -5.06 -10.75 18.40
C TRP A 90 -5.57 -10.43 19.81
N ASP A 91 -4.84 -9.58 20.55
CA ASP A 91 -5.21 -9.15 21.91
C ASP A 91 -6.25 -8.01 21.89
N ASP A 92 -6.41 -7.31 20.77
CA ASP A 92 -7.44 -6.30 20.51
C ASP A 92 -8.15 -6.59 19.17
N PRO A 93 -9.02 -7.61 19.12
CA PRO A 93 -9.66 -8.04 17.89
C PRO A 93 -10.80 -7.11 17.47
N LEU A 94 -10.98 -6.91 16.17
CA LEU A 94 -12.17 -6.27 15.64
C LEU A 94 -13.34 -7.25 15.65
N VAL A 95 -14.33 -7.03 16.52
CA VAL A 95 -15.52 -7.88 16.61
C VAL A 95 -16.67 -7.26 15.84
N VAL A 96 -17.17 -8.03 14.87
CA VAL A 96 -18.30 -7.67 14.02
C VAL A 96 -19.50 -8.53 14.44
N GLU A 97 -20.50 -7.92 15.07
CA GLU A 97 -21.69 -8.63 15.58
C GLU A 97 -22.91 -8.40 14.66
N GLY A 98 -23.60 -9.48 14.28
CA GLY A 98 -24.76 -9.37 13.41
C GLY A 98 -25.51 -10.69 13.18
N THR A 99 -26.83 -10.63 13.05
CA THR A 99 -27.71 -11.77 12.72
C THR A 99 -27.76 -12.06 11.22
N GLY A 100 -27.11 -11.24 10.39
CA GLY A 100 -26.98 -11.42 8.94
C GLY A 100 -26.18 -10.28 8.31
N TRP A 101 -25.71 -10.44 7.07
CA TRP A 101 -24.78 -9.48 6.41
C TRP A 101 -25.40 -8.09 6.15
N LYS A 102 -26.72 -7.93 6.38
CA LYS A 102 -27.47 -6.67 6.30
C LYS A 102 -27.62 -5.94 7.65
N GLN A 103 -27.27 -6.58 8.75
CA GLN A 103 -27.36 -6.04 10.11
C GLN A 103 -26.02 -6.26 10.79
N LEU A 104 -25.07 -5.39 10.46
CA LEU A 104 -23.71 -5.44 10.98
C LEU A 104 -23.57 -4.33 12.02
N THR A 105 -23.33 -4.68 13.28
CA THR A 105 -22.92 -3.75 14.32
C THR A 105 -21.42 -3.94 14.51
N VAL A 106 -20.65 -2.88 14.27
CA VAL A 106 -19.22 -2.88 14.53
C VAL A 106 -19.02 -2.47 15.98
N SER A 107 -18.43 -3.34 16.79
CA SER A 107 -18.15 -3.07 18.20
C SER A 107 -16.67 -2.74 18.37
N GLY A 108 -16.35 -1.51 18.78
CA GLY A 108 -15.00 -0.99 18.98
C GLY A 108 -14.82 0.46 18.50
N GLU A 109 -13.81 1.18 19.00
CA GLU A 109 -13.47 2.53 18.53
C GLU A 109 -12.65 2.41 17.23
N PHE A 110 -13.24 2.77 16.10
CA PHE A 110 -12.56 2.80 14.81
C PHE A 110 -11.96 4.19 14.59
N PRO A 111 -10.65 4.35 14.39
CA PRO A 111 -10.07 5.66 14.11
C PRO A 111 -10.54 6.17 12.74
N GLY A 112 -11.27 7.29 12.73
CA GLY A 112 -11.54 8.09 11.52
C GLY A 112 -12.85 7.83 10.77
N LEU A 113 -13.79 7.03 11.29
CA LEU A 113 -15.12 6.83 10.71
C LEU A 113 -16.22 7.25 11.70
N GLU A 114 -16.81 8.44 11.51
CA GLU A 114 -18.09 8.76 12.13
C GLU A 114 -19.16 7.88 11.49
N PHE A 115 -19.63 6.87 12.22
CA PHE A 115 -20.78 6.09 11.81
C PHE A 115 -22.05 6.93 11.98
N PRO A 116 -22.92 7.05 10.95
CA PRO A 116 -24.18 7.75 11.12
C PRO A 116 -25.03 7.01 12.16
N ALA A 117 -25.53 7.75 13.15
CA ALA A 117 -26.36 7.22 14.22
C ALA A 117 -27.54 6.41 13.64
N PRO A 118 -27.90 5.26 14.25
CA PRO A 118 -29.03 4.47 13.79
C PRO A 118 -30.31 5.31 13.91
N LYS A 119 -31.08 5.41 12.81
CA LYS A 119 -32.42 6.01 12.85
C LYS A 119 -33.35 5.09 13.63
N ALA A 120 -34.02 5.67 14.63
CA ALA A 120 -35.07 5.06 15.44
C ALA A 120 -36.32 4.71 14.62
#